data_AF-A0A5J4UEL9-F1
#
_entry.id   AF-A0A5J4UEL9-F1
#
_cell.length_a   1.000
_cell.length_b   1.000
_cell.length_c   1.000
_cell.angle_alpha   90.00
_cell.angle_beta   90.00
_cell.angle_gamma   90.00
#
_symmetry.space_group_name_H-M   'P 1'
#
loop_
_entity.id
_entity.type
_entity.pdbx_description
1 polymer ?
#
loop_
_entity_poly.entity_id
_entity_poly.type
_entity_poly.pdbx_seq_one_letter_code
_entity_poly.pdbx_strand_id
1 'polypeptide(L)'
;MFNLLNNGARTRPSTAPHPHYQNMIACGGIQMLFTLFKKYAYKDIKISTSLCIVHLFRAKEITYILIRIEIISNLKMLMNEGDQ
;
A
#
# COMPACT_ATOMS: atom_id res chain seq x y z
N MET A 1 -10.42 7.11 1.00
CA MET A 1 -9.53 6.25 0.18
C MET A 1 -9.29 4.88 0.82
N PHE A 2 -8.81 4.80 2.07
CA PHE A 2 -8.49 3.54 2.77
C PHE A 2 -9.65 2.53 2.81
N ASN A 3 -10.87 2.98 3.11
CA ASN A 3 -12.05 2.10 3.23
C ASN A 3 -12.42 1.38 1.91
N LEU A 4 -12.18 2.01 0.75
CA LEU A 4 -12.51 1.43 -0.56
C LEU A 4 -11.53 0.29 -0.93
N LEU A 5 -10.23 0.52 -0.72
CA LEU A 5 -9.18 -0.46 -1.01
C LEU A 5 -9.17 -1.61 0.03
N ASN A 6 -9.50 -1.32 1.28
CA ASN A 6 -9.63 -2.33 2.32
C ASN A 6 -10.80 -3.30 2.03
N ASN A 7 -11.93 -2.80 1.50
CA ASN A 7 -13.06 -3.67 1.14
C ASN A 7 -12.74 -4.60 -0.04
N GLY A 8 -12.04 -4.09 -1.07
CA GLY A 8 -11.56 -4.91 -2.20
C GLY A 8 -10.50 -5.94 -1.79
N ALA A 9 -9.70 -5.65 -0.76
CA ALA A 9 -8.79 -6.61 -0.17
C ALA A 9 -9.55 -7.71 0.60
N ARG A 10 -10.50 -7.38 1.46
CA ARG A 10 -11.13 -8.39 2.35
C ARG A 10 -12.05 -9.40 1.65
N THR A 11 -12.61 -9.05 0.50
CA THR A 11 -13.63 -9.85 -0.20
C THR A 11 -13.06 -10.88 -1.18
N ARG A 12 -11.73 -10.94 -1.36
CA ARG A 12 -11.08 -11.82 -2.34
C ARG A 12 -9.97 -12.68 -1.74
N PRO A 13 -9.72 -13.89 -2.29
CA PRO A 13 -8.59 -14.72 -1.92
C PRO A 13 -7.27 -13.94 -2.01
N SER A 14 -6.34 -14.23 -1.11
CA SER A 14 -5.01 -13.58 -1.08
C SER A 14 -4.19 -13.81 -2.35
N THR A 15 -4.53 -14.84 -3.12
CA THR A 15 -3.91 -15.23 -4.39
C THR A 15 -4.44 -14.47 -5.61
N ALA A 16 -5.52 -13.70 -5.45
CA ALA A 16 -6.12 -12.95 -6.55
C ALA A 16 -5.68 -11.47 -6.54
N PRO A 17 -5.34 -10.88 -7.71
CA PRO A 17 -4.99 -9.47 -7.82
C PRO A 17 -6.08 -8.53 -7.27
N HIS A 18 -5.72 -7.32 -6.85
CA HIS A 18 -6.71 -6.36 -6.39
C HIS A 18 -7.62 -5.86 -7.54
N PRO A 19 -8.96 -5.78 -7.37
CA PRO A 19 -9.88 -5.39 -8.44
C PRO A 19 -9.59 -4.00 -9.02
N HIS A 20 -9.04 -3.11 -8.21
CA HIS A 20 -8.68 -1.74 -8.63
C HIS A 20 -7.20 -1.59 -9.07
N TYR A 21 -6.43 -2.68 -9.17
CA TYR A 21 -5.01 -2.60 -9.53
C TYR A 21 -4.80 -1.92 -10.88
N GLN A 22 -5.52 -2.37 -11.92
CA GLN A 22 -5.40 -1.80 -13.27
C GLN A 22 -5.82 -0.32 -13.31
N ASN A 23 -6.92 0.04 -12.63
CA ASN A 23 -7.38 1.42 -12.57
C ASN A 23 -6.36 2.34 -11.89
N MET A 24 -5.70 1.85 -10.82
CA MET A 24 -4.66 2.60 -10.11
C MET A 24 -3.36 2.75 -10.90
N ILE A 25 -3.04 1.79 -11.77
CA ILE A 25 -1.94 1.92 -12.72
C ILE A 25 -2.30 2.95 -13.80
N ALA A 26 -3.49 2.82 -14.41
CA ALA A 26 -3.94 3.69 -15.50
C ALA A 26 -4.01 5.17 -15.11
N CYS A 27 -4.34 5.49 -13.87
CA CYS A 27 -4.39 6.88 -13.39
C CYS A 27 -3.08 7.38 -12.73
N GLY A 28 -2.01 6.58 -12.71
CA GLY A 28 -0.79 6.93 -11.97
C GLY A 28 -0.97 6.98 -10.45
N GLY A 29 -2.07 6.44 -9.92
CA GLY A 29 -2.45 6.53 -8.51
C GLY A 29 -1.44 5.90 -7.55
N ILE A 30 -0.65 4.90 -8.00
CA ILE A 30 0.42 4.31 -7.19
C ILE A 30 1.52 5.33 -6.90
N GLN A 31 1.92 6.12 -7.92
CA GLN A 31 2.92 7.17 -7.74
C GLN A 31 2.37 8.27 -6.83
N MET A 32 1.10 8.66 -7.00
CA MET A 32 0.46 9.64 -6.11
C MET A 32 0.43 9.16 -4.65
N LEU A 33 0.08 7.89 -4.39
CA LEU A 33 0.13 7.31 -3.05
C LEU A 33 1.53 7.34 -2.46
N PHE A 34 2.55 7.04 -3.27
CA PHE A 34 3.94 7.10 -2.83
C PHE A 34 4.41 8.54 -2.57
N THR A 35 4.01 9.50 -3.40
CA THR A 35 4.27 10.93 -3.13
C THR A 35 3.62 11.38 -1.82
N LEU A 36 2.39 10.95 -1.52
CA LEU A 36 1.74 11.23 -0.24
C LEU A 36 2.52 10.62 0.94
N PHE A 37 2.98 9.38 0.79
CA PHE A 37 3.81 8.70 1.78
C PHE A 37 5.12 9.47 2.09
N LYS A 38 5.77 10.02 1.05
CA LYS A 38 7.00 10.82 1.21
C LYS A 38 6.74 12.21 1.78
N LYS A 39 5.63 12.85 1.37
CA LYS A 39 5.32 14.24 1.70
C LYS A 39 4.93 14.43 3.17
N TYR A 40 4.21 13.49 3.75
CA TYR A 40 3.66 13.63 5.10
C TYR A 40 4.43 12.79 6.12
N ALA A 41 4.81 13.43 7.23
CA ALA A 41 5.47 12.75 8.36
C ALA A 41 4.47 12.08 9.32
N TYR A 42 3.16 12.38 9.19
CA TYR A 42 2.13 11.83 10.06
C TYR A 42 2.05 10.31 9.94
N LYS A 43 2.19 9.65 11.10
CA LYS A 43 2.21 8.19 11.24
C LYS A 43 1.01 7.52 10.56
N ASP A 44 -0.21 8.01 10.83
CA ASP A 44 -1.44 7.43 10.28
C ASP A 44 -1.52 7.51 8.76
N ILE A 45 -1.01 8.62 8.17
CA ILE A 45 -0.95 8.78 6.72
C ILE A 45 0.02 7.75 6.14
N LYS A 46 1.23 7.63 6.72
CA LYS A 46 2.24 6.67 6.26
C LYS A 46 1.74 5.23 6.35
N ILE A 47 1.10 4.86 7.46
CA ILE A 47 0.51 3.52 7.66
C ILE A 47 -0.56 3.28 6.58
N SER A 48 -1.51 4.21 6.45
CA SER A 48 -2.63 4.08 5.51
C SER A 48 -2.18 3.97 4.06
N THR A 49 -1.24 4.81 3.62
CA THR A 49 -0.69 4.75 2.25
C THR A 49 0.12 3.47 2.04
N SER A 50 0.88 3.01 3.04
CA SER A 50 1.64 1.76 2.95
C SER A 50 0.75 0.56 2.77
N LEU A 51 -0.31 0.46 3.56
CA LEU A 51 -1.31 -0.60 3.45
C LEU A 51 -2.03 -0.54 2.09
N CYS A 52 -2.39 0.64 1.60
CA CYS A 52 -3.01 0.79 0.29
C CYS A 52 -2.11 0.27 -0.84
N ILE A 53 -0.82 0.62 -0.81
CA ILE A 53 0.15 0.15 -1.81
C ILE A 53 0.31 -1.38 -1.73
N VAL A 54 0.51 -1.95 -0.54
CA VAL A 54 0.66 -3.40 -0.40
C VAL A 54 -0.60 -4.16 -0.81
N HIS A 55 -1.79 -3.67 -0.47
CA HIS A 55 -3.04 -4.29 -0.89
C HIS A 55 -3.24 -4.24 -2.41
N LEU A 56 -2.82 -3.15 -3.08
CA LEU A 56 -2.90 -3.05 -4.54
C LEU A 56 -2.00 -4.07 -5.22
N PHE A 57 -0.77 -4.24 -4.72
CA PHE A 57 0.18 -5.22 -5.22
C PHE A 57 -0.07 -6.64 -4.69
N ARG A 58 -1.21 -6.92 -4.08
CA ARG A 58 -1.53 -8.28 -3.65
C ARG A 58 -1.51 -9.24 -4.84
N ALA A 59 -0.86 -10.40 -4.66
CA ALA A 59 -0.62 -11.40 -5.71
C ALA A 59 0.12 -10.84 -6.94
N LYS A 60 0.89 -9.76 -6.75
CA LYS A 60 1.73 -9.10 -7.76
C LYS A 60 3.07 -8.71 -7.13
N GLU A 61 4.10 -8.61 -7.96
CA GLU A 61 5.37 -8.06 -7.53
C GLU A 61 5.33 -6.53 -7.55
N ILE A 62 5.87 -5.88 -6.52
CA ILE A 62 6.17 -4.44 -6.55
C ILE A 62 7.43 -4.27 -7.39
N THR A 63 7.24 -3.96 -8.67
CA THR A 63 8.34 -3.78 -9.65
C THR A 63 9.19 -2.54 -9.38
N TYR A 64 8.65 -1.54 -8.69
CA TYR A 64 9.39 -0.33 -8.31
C TYR A 64 10.21 -0.57 -7.04
N ILE A 65 11.51 -0.80 -7.21
CA ILE A 65 12.42 -1.16 -6.11
C ILE A 65 12.42 -0.14 -4.96
N LEU A 66 12.40 1.16 -5.25
CA LEU A 66 12.38 2.21 -4.23
C LEU A 66 11.09 2.18 -3.41
N ILE A 67 9.94 2.06 -4.08
CA ILE A 67 8.63 1.93 -3.43
C ILE A 67 8.62 0.67 -2.55
N ARG A 68 9.12 -0.45 -3.07
CA ARG A 68 9.20 -1.72 -2.34
C ARG A 68 10.02 -1.59 -1.06
N ILE A 69 11.22 -1.00 -1.13
CA ILE A 69 12.12 -0.86 0.03
C ILE A 69 11.48 0.03 1.10
N GLU A 70 11.01 1.22 0.74
CA GLU A 70 10.50 2.17 1.72
C GLU A 70 9.20 1.69 2.40
N ILE A 71 8.29 1.10 1.63
CA ILE A 71 7.02 0.60 2.15
C ILE A 71 7.24 -0.60 3.07
N ILE A 72 8.13 -1.55 2.70
CA ILE A 72 8.46 -2.70 3.56
C ILE A 72 9.14 -2.22 4.85
N SER A 73 10.06 -1.26 4.77
CA SER A 73 10.71 -0.68 5.95
C SER A 73 9.69 -0.07 6.91
N ASN A 74 8.75 0.74 6.39
CA ASN A 74 7.70 1.35 7.21
C ASN A 74 6.79 0.32 7.88
N LEU A 75 6.42 -0.76 7.17
CA LEU A 75 5.60 -1.82 7.74
C LEU A 75 6.34 -2.62 8.82
N LYS A 76 7.63 -2.89 8.65
CA LYS A 76 8.45 -3.52 9.70
C LYS A 76 8.53 -2.66 10.96
N MET A 77 8.73 -1.35 10.81
CA MET A 77 8.72 -0.43 11.95
C MET A 77 7.36 -0.48 12.67
N LEU A 78 6.26 -0.45 11.92
CA LEU A 78 4.91 -0.54 12.49
C LEU A 78 4.68 -1.83 13.28
N MET A 79 5.16 -2.97 12.78
CA MET A 79 5.04 -4.26 13.47
C MET A 79 5.82 -4.24 14.80
N ASN A 80 7.04 -3.71 14.79
CA ASN A 80 7.86 -3.61 16.00
C ASN A 80 7.29 -2.66 17.05
N GLU A 81 6.57 -1.61 16.64
CA GLU A 81 5.91 -0.66 17.56
C GLU A 81 4.65 -1.23 18.22
N GLY A 82 4.02 -2.25 17.62
CA GLY A 82 2.83 -2.92 18.17
C GLY A 82 3.13 -4.08 19.12
N ASP A 83 4.40 -4.49 19.20
CA ASP A 83 4.91 -5.56 20.08
C ASP A 83 5.42 -5.01 21.45
N GLN A 84 5.17 -3.72 21.76
CA GLN A 84 5.38 -3.11 23.09
C GLN A 84 4.06 -2.77 23.77
#